data_AF-A0A521F5A6-F1
#
_entry.id   AF-A0A521F5A6-F1
#
_cell.length_a   1.000
_cell.length_b   1.000
_cell.length_c   1.000
_cell.angle_alpha   90.00
_cell.angle_beta   90.00
_cell.angle_gamma   90.00
#
_symmetry.space_group_name_H-M   'P 1'
#
loop_
_entity.id
_entity.type
_entity.pdbx_description
1 polymer ?
#
loop_
_entity_poly.entity_id
_entity_poly.type
_entity_poly.pdbx_seq_one_letter_code
_entity_poly.pdbx_strand_id
1 'polypeptide(L)'
;MTVNELLRVTDAAKQDPAASDWEPEIRRYAGDPAALLAVTAVRDYAALGLRQEGDTAVDLEVTAIDLAASEGPTVKIAGCYDSQSTRVVEVESGDVIPPGTLPRYVWDITVTRYDSVPGSPWLVNVLEPLTDRPC
;
A
#
# COMPACT_ATOMS: atom_id res chain seq x y z
N MET A 1 10.97 -4.44 -6.25
CA MET A 1 10.22 -3.35 -6.94
C MET A 1 9.62 -2.46 -5.85
N THR A 2 9.62 -1.13 -5.98
CA THR A 2 9.17 -0.19 -4.92
C THR A 2 7.82 -0.56 -4.32
N VAL A 3 6.86 -1.03 -5.13
CA VAL A 3 5.54 -1.49 -4.66
C VAL A 3 5.69 -2.56 -3.58
N ASN A 4 6.46 -3.63 -3.82
CA ASN A 4 6.64 -4.71 -2.85
C ASN A 4 7.31 -4.23 -1.54
N GLU A 5 8.23 -3.26 -1.60
CA GLU A 5 8.85 -2.70 -0.40
C GLU A 5 7.86 -1.84 0.40
N LEU A 6 7.03 -1.05 -0.29
CA LEU A 6 5.95 -0.32 0.37
C LEU A 6 5.00 -1.30 1.08
N LEU A 7 4.58 -2.37 0.40
CA LEU A 7 3.68 -3.38 0.98
C LEU A 7 4.29 -4.03 2.22
N ARG A 8 5.55 -4.47 2.12
CA ARG A 8 6.29 -5.06 3.25
C ARG A 8 6.34 -4.12 4.45
N VAL A 9 6.62 -2.83 4.25
CA VAL A 9 6.65 -1.84 5.34
C VAL A 9 5.26 -1.60 5.90
N THR A 10 4.23 -1.46 5.05
CA THR A 10 2.86 -1.25 5.53
C THR A 10 2.27 -2.47 6.22
N ASP A 11 2.67 -3.69 5.83
CA ASP A 11 2.27 -4.92 6.51
C ASP A 11 2.90 -4.98 7.89
N ALA A 12 4.21 -4.75 8.01
CA ALA A 12 4.90 -4.67 9.30
C ALA A 12 4.28 -3.59 10.20
N ALA A 13 3.99 -2.42 9.63
CA ALA A 13 3.37 -1.32 10.34
C ALA A 13 1.94 -1.66 10.81
N LYS A 14 1.13 -2.38 10.02
CA LYS A 14 -0.22 -2.79 10.44
C LYS A 14 -0.20 -3.98 11.40
N GLN A 15 0.83 -4.81 11.37
CA GLN A 15 1.02 -5.91 12.33
C GLN A 15 1.36 -5.39 13.73
N ASP A 16 2.13 -4.31 13.83
CA ASP A 16 2.44 -3.62 15.09
C ASP A 16 2.35 -2.07 14.96
N PRO A 17 1.13 -1.52 14.90
CA PRO A 17 0.90 -0.12 14.54
C PRO A 17 1.29 0.87 15.63
N ALA A 18 1.50 0.41 16.87
CA ALA A 18 1.89 1.24 18.00
C ALA A 18 3.40 1.16 18.34
N ALA A 19 4.18 0.30 17.68
CA ALA A 19 5.59 0.10 18.00
C ALA A 19 6.50 1.29 17.71
N SER A 20 6.18 2.10 16.68
CA SER A 20 7.06 3.16 16.18
C SER A 20 6.28 4.24 15.43
N ASP A 21 6.93 5.38 15.20
CA ASP A 21 6.53 6.27 14.11
C ASP A 21 6.95 5.63 12.77
N TRP A 22 5.97 5.08 12.06
CA TRP A 22 6.16 4.40 10.78
C TRP A 22 6.27 5.35 9.58
N GLU A 23 5.94 6.63 9.74
CA GLU A 23 5.91 7.60 8.64
C GLU A 23 7.25 7.73 7.89
N PRO A 24 8.41 7.83 8.56
CA PRO A 24 9.70 7.91 7.87
C PRO A 24 10.04 6.68 7.03
N GLU A 25 9.61 5.48 7.42
CA GLU A 25 9.86 4.26 6.65
C GLU A 25 8.94 4.15 5.44
N ILE A 26 7.66 4.48 5.60
CA ILE A 26 6.67 4.51 4.51
C ILE A 26 7.10 5.51 3.43
N ARG A 27 7.55 6.71 3.82
CA ARG A 27 7.98 7.77 2.90
C ARG A 27 9.24 7.45 2.09
N ARG A 28 9.97 6.37 2.42
CA ARG A 28 11.08 5.89 1.57
C ARG A 28 10.58 5.27 0.27
N TYR A 29 9.34 4.78 0.25
CA TYR A 29 8.78 4.01 -0.86
C TYR A 29 7.51 4.62 -1.44
N ALA A 30 6.89 5.58 -0.76
CA ALA A 30 5.69 6.27 -1.23
C ALA A 30 5.89 7.80 -1.27
N GLY A 31 5.33 8.41 -2.31
CA GLY A 31 5.08 9.84 -2.40
C GLY A 31 3.61 10.13 -2.12
N ASP A 32 3.27 11.40 -1.92
CA ASP A 32 1.87 11.79 -1.72
C ASP A 32 1.06 11.71 -3.04
N PRO A 33 -0.24 11.35 -2.98
CA PRO A 33 -1.04 11.08 -1.78
C PRO A 33 -0.90 9.67 -1.15
N ALA A 34 -0.28 8.70 -1.82
CA ALA A 34 -0.19 7.32 -1.30
C ALA A 34 0.51 7.22 0.07
N ALA A 35 1.58 8.00 0.30
CA ALA A 35 2.27 8.01 1.60
C ALA A 35 1.37 8.46 2.74
N LEU A 36 0.67 9.59 2.57
CA LEU A 36 -0.30 10.07 3.54
C LEU A 36 -1.39 9.03 3.83
N LEU A 37 -1.96 8.40 2.80
CA LEU A 37 -3.01 7.39 2.98
C LEU A 37 -2.51 6.16 3.74
N ALA A 38 -1.30 5.67 3.42
CA ALA A 38 -0.69 4.55 4.12
C ALA A 38 -0.41 4.87 5.60
N VAL A 39 0.13 6.07 5.89
CA VAL A 39 0.38 6.53 7.27
C VAL A 39 -0.92 6.67 8.04
N THR A 40 -1.95 7.26 7.45
CA THR A 40 -3.28 7.38 8.08
C THR A 40 -3.85 6.01 8.40
N ALA A 41 -3.80 5.05 7.46
CA ALA A 41 -4.30 3.71 7.71
C ALA A 41 -3.59 3.01 8.89
N VAL A 42 -2.27 3.16 9.03
CA VAL A 42 -1.53 2.61 10.18
C VAL A 42 -1.95 3.29 11.48
N ARG A 43 -2.11 4.62 11.47
CA ARG A 43 -2.58 5.37 12.65
C ARG A 43 -4.00 4.97 13.04
N ASP A 44 -4.88 4.72 12.07
CA ASP A 44 -6.24 4.24 12.33
C ASP A 44 -6.23 2.85 12.96
N TYR A 45 -5.36 1.94 12.52
CA TYR A 45 -5.17 0.64 13.17
C TYR A 45 -4.75 0.82 14.65
N ALA A 46 -3.76 1.66 14.93
CA ALA A 46 -3.34 1.94 16.30
C ALA A 46 -4.48 2.54 17.15
N ALA A 47 -5.19 3.53 16.61
CA ALA A 47 -6.25 4.24 17.33
C ALA A 47 -7.48 3.36 17.62
N LEU A 48 -7.78 2.42 16.72
CA LEU A 48 -8.90 1.49 16.84
C LEU A 48 -8.54 0.20 17.58
N GLY A 49 -7.29 0.03 18.02
CA GLY A 49 -6.84 -1.20 18.67
C GLY A 49 -6.88 -2.40 17.73
N LEU A 50 -6.53 -2.21 16.45
CA LEU A 50 -6.51 -3.24 15.42
C LEU A 50 -5.09 -3.62 15.06
N ARG A 51 -4.91 -4.85 14.60
CA ARG A 51 -3.69 -5.31 13.96
C ARG A 51 -4.00 -6.17 12.73
N GLN A 52 -3.03 -6.25 11.84
CA GLN A 52 -3.05 -7.20 10.73
C GLN A 52 -2.43 -8.54 11.16
N GLU A 53 -2.96 -9.63 10.64
CA GLU A 53 -2.29 -10.93 10.57
C GLU A 53 -2.07 -11.31 9.11
N GLY A 54 -0.91 -11.88 8.80
CA GLY A 54 -0.52 -12.23 7.44
C GLY A 54 0.09 -11.06 6.68
N ASP A 55 0.52 -11.36 5.46
CA ASP A 55 1.18 -10.42 4.55
C ASP A 55 0.31 -10.21 3.31
N THR A 56 0.39 -9.00 2.75
CA THR A 56 -0.35 -8.64 1.55
C THR A 56 0.12 -9.48 0.36
N ALA A 57 -0.80 -10.19 -0.29
CA ALA A 57 -0.55 -10.90 -1.54
C ALA A 57 -1.21 -10.15 -2.69
N VAL A 58 -0.41 -9.79 -3.70
CA VAL A 58 -0.87 -9.09 -4.90
C VAL A 58 -0.12 -9.56 -6.13
N ASP A 59 -0.84 -9.89 -7.20
CA ASP A 59 -0.25 -10.17 -8.50
C ASP A 59 -0.13 -8.87 -9.30
N LEU A 60 1.09 -8.42 -9.60
CA LEU A 60 1.35 -7.14 -10.26
C LEU A 60 1.55 -7.29 -11.77
N GLU A 61 0.84 -6.47 -12.55
CA GLU A 61 0.97 -6.38 -14.01
C GLU A 61 1.22 -4.93 -14.42
N VAL A 62 2.30 -4.67 -15.17
CA VAL A 62 2.56 -3.34 -15.74
C VAL A 62 1.60 -3.11 -16.91
N THR A 63 0.81 -2.04 -16.84
CA THR A 63 -0.23 -1.72 -17.83
C THR A 63 0.17 -0.57 -18.76
N ALA A 64 1.00 0.36 -18.29
CA ALA A 64 1.53 1.45 -19.12
C ALA A 64 2.86 1.97 -18.59
N ILE A 65 3.68 2.52 -19.48
CA ILE A 65 4.95 3.19 -19.17
C ILE A 65 4.99 4.52 -19.93
N ASP A 66 5.22 5.61 -19.22
CA ASP A 66 5.47 6.93 -19.80
C ASP A 66 6.76 7.52 -19.22
N LEU A 67 7.82 7.55 -20.02
CA LEU A 67 9.12 8.07 -19.60
C LEU A 67 9.24 9.60 -19.80
N ALA A 68 8.25 10.24 -20.43
CA ALA A 68 8.28 11.64 -20.81
C ALA A 68 7.17 12.46 -20.10
N ALA A 69 6.47 11.87 -19.13
CA ALA A 69 5.47 12.56 -18.32
C ALA A 69 6.07 13.78 -17.61
N SER A 70 5.25 14.82 -17.44
CA SER A 70 5.66 16.13 -16.92
C SER A 70 6.21 16.10 -15.50
N GLU A 71 5.70 15.19 -14.68
CA GLU A 71 6.06 14.93 -13.29
C GLU A 71 7.32 14.05 -13.16
N GLY A 72 7.78 13.47 -14.27
CA GLY A 72 8.89 12.52 -14.35
C GLY A 72 8.45 11.14 -14.84
N PRO A 73 9.40 10.24 -15.17
CA PRO A 73 9.11 8.89 -15.64
C PRO A 73 8.12 8.16 -14.73
N THR A 74 7.08 7.61 -15.33
CA THR A 74 5.91 7.06 -14.64
C THR A 74 5.53 5.69 -15.20
N VAL A 75 5.13 4.78 -14.31
CA VAL A 75 4.68 3.43 -14.62
C VAL A 75 3.32 3.21 -13.98
N LYS A 76 2.35 2.74 -14.77
CA LYS A 76 1.05 2.27 -14.29
C LYS A 76 1.07 0.76 -14.13
N ILE A 77 0.50 0.29 -13.03
CA ILE A 77 0.49 -1.10 -12.62
C ILE A 77 -0.92 -1.44 -12.15
N ALA A 78 -1.47 -2.55 -12.63
CA ALA A 78 -2.64 -3.17 -12.02
C ALA A 78 -2.17 -4.25 -11.04
N GLY A 79 -2.68 -4.22 -9.82
CA GLY A 79 -2.45 -5.28 -8.83
C GLY A 79 -3.71 -6.09 -8.61
N CYS A 80 -3.68 -7.42 -8.76
CA CYS A 80 -4.78 -8.27 -8.31
C CYS A 80 -4.55 -8.68 -6.85
N TYR A 81 -5.15 -7.93 -5.93
CA TYR A 81 -5.00 -8.14 -4.50
C TYR A 81 -5.90 -9.26 -4.00
N ASP A 82 -5.36 -10.15 -3.15
CA ASP A 82 -6.10 -11.18 -2.44
C ASP A 82 -6.48 -10.68 -1.03
N SER A 83 -7.76 -10.34 -0.84
CA SER A 83 -8.26 -9.84 0.44
C SER A 83 -8.28 -10.91 1.53
N GLN A 84 -8.00 -12.17 1.20
CA GLN A 84 -7.91 -13.27 2.15
C GLN A 84 -6.47 -13.51 2.62
N SER A 85 -5.47 -12.85 1.99
CA SER A 85 -4.07 -13.01 2.36
C SER A 85 -3.74 -12.40 3.72
N THR A 86 -4.56 -11.45 4.18
CA THR A 86 -4.46 -10.80 5.48
C THR A 86 -5.78 -10.87 6.23
N ARG A 87 -5.71 -10.74 7.56
CA ARG A 87 -6.88 -10.63 8.45
C ARG A 87 -6.72 -9.41 9.34
N VAL A 88 -7.79 -8.67 9.57
CA VAL A 88 -7.82 -7.59 10.57
C VAL A 88 -8.35 -8.18 11.86
N VAL A 89 -7.63 -7.95 12.96
CA VAL A 89 -7.91 -8.54 14.28
C VAL A 89 -7.97 -7.43 15.31
N GLU A 90 -9.01 -7.43 16.14
CA GLU A 90 -9.08 -6.58 17.33
C GLU A 90 -8.10 -7.09 18.39
N VAL A 91 -7.24 -6.21 18.90
CA VAL A 91 -6.13 -6.58 19.79
C VAL A 91 -6.63 -7.08 21.14
N GLU A 92 -7.70 -6.49 21.67
CA GLU A 92 -8.23 -6.81 23.01
C GLU A 92 -8.99 -8.14 23.03
N SER A 93 -9.92 -8.34 22.09
CA SER A 93 -10.77 -9.54 22.03
C SER A 93 -10.14 -10.70 21.26
N GLY A 94 -9.26 -10.40 20.29
CA GLY A 94 -8.79 -11.36 19.30
C GLY A 94 -9.80 -11.63 18.17
N ASP A 95 -10.91 -10.89 18.12
CA ASP A 95 -11.94 -11.08 17.11
C ASP A 95 -11.46 -10.68 15.71
N VAL A 96 -11.79 -11.50 14.72
CA VAL A 96 -11.46 -11.25 13.32
C VAL A 96 -12.55 -10.40 12.68
N ILE A 97 -12.16 -9.26 12.09
CA ILE A 97 -13.05 -8.40 11.32
C ILE A 97 -13.09 -8.91 9.86
N PRO A 98 -14.27 -9.31 9.36
CA PRO A 98 -14.38 -9.83 8.00
C PRO A 98 -14.11 -8.71 6.97
N PRO A 99 -13.39 -9.01 5.87
CA PRO A 99 -13.21 -8.05 4.79
C PRO A 99 -14.57 -7.81 4.13
N GLY A 100 -15.11 -6.59 4.25
CA GLY A 100 -16.37 -6.17 3.62
C GLY A 100 -16.30 -6.01 2.10
N THR A 101 -15.37 -6.73 1.44
CA THR A 101 -14.98 -6.59 0.03
C THR A 101 -15.04 -7.95 -0.68
N LEU A 102 -14.84 -7.93 -2.00
CA LEU A 102 -14.66 -9.15 -2.79
C LEU A 102 -13.36 -9.88 -2.36
N PRO A 103 -13.28 -11.23 -2.52
CA PRO A 103 -12.08 -12.01 -2.18
C PRO A 103 -10.83 -11.56 -2.94
N ARG A 104 -11.00 -11.13 -4.19
CA ARG A 104 -9.93 -10.58 -5.02
C ARG A 104 -10.46 -9.37 -5.77
N TYR A 105 -9.66 -8.32 -5.83
CA TYR A 105 -10.02 -7.09 -6.54
C TYR A 105 -8.79 -6.29 -6.99
N VAL A 106 -9.01 -5.41 -7.94
CA VAL A 106 -7.95 -4.63 -8.59
C VAL A 106 -7.47 -3.49 -7.68
N TRP A 107 -6.17 -3.30 -7.61
CA TRP A 107 -5.51 -2.08 -7.17
C TRP A 107 -4.98 -1.32 -8.38
N ASP A 108 -5.32 -0.04 -8.50
CA ASP A 108 -4.69 0.86 -9.47
C ASP A 108 -3.47 1.52 -8.82
N ILE A 109 -2.30 1.29 -9.40
CA ILE A 109 -1.01 1.67 -8.81
C ILE A 109 -0.24 2.51 -9.82
N THR A 110 0.26 3.66 -9.35
CA THR A 110 1.15 4.52 -10.14
C THR A 110 2.45 4.71 -9.39
N VAL A 111 3.56 4.49 -10.09
CA VAL A 111 4.92 4.69 -9.59
C VAL A 111 5.59 5.77 -10.43
N THR A 112 6.13 6.80 -9.79
CA THR A 112 6.80 7.92 -10.47
C THR A 112 8.22 8.10 -9.93
N ARG A 113 9.15 8.47 -10.81
CA ARG A 113 10.49 8.91 -10.44
C ARG A 113 10.62 10.41 -10.66
N TYR A 114 10.94 11.15 -9.61
CA TYR A 114 11.07 12.60 -9.66
C TYR A 114 12.46 13.03 -10.12
N ASP A 115 12.64 13.27 -11.42
CA ASP A 115 13.93 13.65 -12.00
C ASP A 115 14.44 15.03 -11.54
N SER A 116 13.66 15.80 -10.78
CA SER A 116 14.06 17.07 -10.16
C SER A 116 15.20 16.92 -9.14
N VAL A 117 15.43 15.71 -8.63
CA VAL A 117 16.56 15.38 -7.76
C VAL A 117 17.36 14.22 -8.39
N PRO A 118 18.65 14.40 -8.72
CA PRO A 118 19.48 13.32 -9.26
C PRO A 118 19.53 12.12 -8.30
N GLY A 119 19.27 10.92 -8.84
CA GLY A 119 19.23 9.70 -8.04
C GLY A 119 17.94 9.50 -7.23
N SER A 120 16.90 10.30 -7.48
CA SER A 120 15.57 10.11 -6.91
C SER A 120 15.10 8.67 -7.02
N PRO A 121 14.57 8.10 -5.93
CA PRO A 121 13.96 6.79 -5.99
C PRO A 121 12.66 6.83 -6.81
N TRP A 122 12.26 5.66 -7.31
CA TRP A 122 10.89 5.43 -7.74
C TRP A 122 10.01 5.35 -6.51
N LEU A 123 8.92 6.11 -6.49
CA LEU A 123 7.96 6.17 -5.37
C LEU A 123 6.59 5.76 -5.85
N VAL A 124 5.84 5.03 -5.02
CA VAL A 124 4.42 4.79 -5.25
C VAL A 124 3.66 6.08 -4.90
N ASN A 125 2.95 6.64 -5.86
CA ASN A 125 2.17 7.86 -5.69
C ASN A 125 0.67 7.61 -5.64
N VAL A 126 0.23 6.55 -6.31
CA VAL A 126 -1.15 6.07 -6.26
C VAL A 126 -1.11 4.60 -5.88
N LEU A 127 -1.93 4.24 -4.90
CA LEU A 127 -2.28 2.86 -4.57
C LEU A 127 -3.76 2.91 -4.17
N GLU A 128 -4.63 2.68 -5.15
CA GLU A 128 -6.07 2.83 -5.00
C GLU A 128 -6.75 1.46 -5.07
N PRO A 129 -7.41 1.00 -3.99
CA PRO A 129 -8.18 -0.23 -4.00
C PRO A 129 -9.53 -0.03 -4.72
N LEU A 130 -9.71 -0.65 -5.88
CA LEU A 130 -10.97 -0.66 -6.63
C LEU A 130 -11.81 -1.86 -6.18
N THR A 131 -12.42 -1.77 -4.99
CA THR A 131 -13.05 -2.91 -4.28
C THR A 131 -14.27 -3.50 -4.99
N ASP A 132 -14.83 -2.80 -5.98
CA ASP A 132 -15.93 -3.23 -6.84
C ASP A 132 -15.47 -3.84 -8.17
N ARG A 133 -14.15 -3.88 -8.42
CA ARG A 133 -13.53 -4.37 -9.66
C ARG A 133 -12.85 -5.72 -9.41
N PRO A 134 -13.48 -6.86 -9.74
CA PRO A 134 -12.89 -8.18 -9.53
C PRO A 134 -11.70 -8.44 -10.45
N CYS A 135 -10.86 -9.37 -9.98
CA CYS A 135 -9.83 -10.11 -10.69
C CYS A 135 -9.76 -11.52 -10.03
#